data_AF-A0A957N037-F1
#
_entry.id   AF-A0A957N037-F1
#
_cell.length_a   1.000
_cell.length_b   1.000
_cell.length_c   1.000
_cell.angle_alpha   90.00
_cell.angle_beta   90.00
_cell.angle_gamma   90.00
#
_symmetry.space_group_name_H-M   'P 1'
#
loop_
_entity.id
_entity.type
_entity.pdbx_description
1 polymer ?
#
loop_
_entity_poly.entity_id
_entity_poly.type
_entity_poly.pdbx_seq_one_letter_code
_entity_poly.pdbx_strand_id
1 'polypeptide(L)'
;ELRRSQPTPQRWQYSLDPAVDQARRERGRALFALAISFVMKPQQRSHLLDSGRQLGWEYGHEAALSGVTLAETGRAVQFFRSQLVDTVRNSETERIDADDIRIERLIDLFLDEVLYAVLDGYEVALGEARSS
;
A
#
# COMPACT_ATOMS: atom_id res chain seq x y z
N GLU A 1 20.50 -33.46 -2.07
CA GLU A 1 20.42 -32.42 -3.11
C GLU A 1 19.17 -31.56 -2.85
N LEU A 2 19.35 -30.33 -2.37
CA LEU A 2 18.24 -29.41 -2.09
C LEU A 2 17.90 -28.65 -3.38
N ARG A 3 16.76 -28.98 -3.99
CA ARG A 3 16.17 -28.20 -5.09
C ARG A 3 15.86 -26.79 -4.56
N ARG A 4 16.74 -25.84 -4.88
CA ARG A 4 16.52 -24.41 -4.72
C ARG A 4 15.38 -24.03 -5.67
N SER A 5 14.15 -23.97 -5.15
CA SER A 5 12.99 -23.42 -5.86
C SER A 5 13.34 -22.01 -6.31
N GLN A 6 13.45 -21.79 -7.62
CA GLN A 6 13.65 -20.46 -8.19
C GLN A 6 12.40 -19.61 -7.88
N PRO A 7 12.55 -18.37 -7.39
CA PRO A 7 11.41 -17.48 -7.20
C PRO A 7 10.82 -17.20 -8.58
N THR A 8 9.55 -17.56 -8.78
CA THR A 8 8.82 -17.20 -9.99
C THR A 8 8.83 -15.67 -10.11
N PRO A 9 9.35 -15.10 -11.22
CA PRO A 9 9.29 -13.65 -11.43
C PRO A 9 7.82 -13.26 -11.41
N GLN A 10 7.50 -12.52 -10.36
CA GLN A 10 6.17 -12.25 -9.90
C GLN A 10 5.64 -11.14 -10.81
N ARG A 11 4.57 -11.40 -11.56
CA ARG A 11 4.10 -10.62 -12.73
C ARG A 11 3.86 -9.11 -12.49
N TRP A 12 3.92 -8.64 -11.23
CA TRP A 12 3.98 -7.22 -10.84
C TRP A 12 5.34 -6.54 -11.10
N GLN A 13 6.35 -7.29 -11.56
CA GLN A 13 7.64 -6.79 -12.06
C GLN A 13 7.62 -6.38 -13.54
N TYR A 14 6.51 -6.57 -14.26
CA TYR A 14 6.37 -6.03 -15.62
C TYR A 14 5.88 -4.57 -15.56
N SER A 15 6.81 -3.64 -15.55
CA SER A 15 6.61 -2.31 -16.16
C SER A 15 7.81 -2.04 -17.05
N LEU A 16 7.58 -2.14 -18.36
CA LEU A 16 8.53 -1.74 -19.40
C LEU A 16 8.38 -0.25 -19.75
N ASP A 17 7.51 0.48 -19.04
CA ASP A 17 7.34 1.92 -19.18
C ASP A 17 7.93 2.66 -17.96
N PRO A 18 9.07 3.35 -18.12
CA PRO A 18 9.70 4.09 -17.04
C PRO A 18 8.82 5.21 -16.47
N ALA A 19 7.82 5.71 -17.21
CA ALA A 19 6.87 6.69 -16.72
C ALA A 19 5.87 6.08 -15.71
N VAL A 20 5.39 4.86 -15.98
CA VAL A 20 4.50 4.10 -15.08
C VAL A 20 5.24 3.74 -13.79
N ASP A 21 6.51 3.37 -13.90
CA ASP A 21 7.37 3.12 -12.73
C ASP A 21 7.63 4.39 -11.90
N GLN A 22 7.78 5.54 -12.54
CA GLN A 22 7.96 6.81 -11.82
C GLN A 22 6.70 7.19 -11.04
N ALA A 23 5.53 7.16 -11.69
CA ALA A 23 4.26 7.48 -11.04
C ALA A 23 3.95 6.52 -9.88
N ARG A 24 4.25 5.22 -10.04
CA ARG A 24 4.11 4.23 -8.96
C ARG A 24 5.02 4.54 -7.78
N ARG A 25 6.28 4.91 -8.03
CA ARG A 25 7.22 5.30 -6.98
C ARG A 25 6.80 6.59 -6.28
N GLU A 26 6.28 7.57 -7.01
CA GLU A 26 5.76 8.82 -6.45
C GLU A 26 4.59 8.58 -5.50
N ARG A 27 3.62 7.76 -5.93
CA ARG A 27 2.49 7.37 -5.08
C ARG A 27 2.91 6.57 -3.85
N GLY A 28 3.85 5.64 -4.01
CA GLY A 28 4.43 4.92 -2.88
C GLY A 28 5.11 5.84 -1.86
N ARG A 29 5.87 6.84 -2.33
CA ARG A 29 6.50 7.86 -1.46
C ARG A 29 5.46 8.74 -0.76
N ALA A 30 4.42 9.16 -1.48
CA ALA A 30 3.34 9.95 -0.90
C ALA A 30 2.61 9.18 0.21
N LEU A 31 2.27 7.92 -0.03
CA LEU A 31 1.62 7.05 0.95
C LEU A 31 2.52 6.80 2.17
N PHE A 32 3.83 6.62 1.96
CA PHE A 32 4.81 6.51 3.04
C PHE A 32 4.84 7.77 3.90
N ALA A 33 4.90 8.96 3.27
CA ALA A 33 4.90 10.23 3.99
C ALA A 33 3.61 10.46 4.80
N LEU A 34 2.46 10.02 4.28
CA LEU A 34 1.18 10.04 4.99
C LEU A 34 1.20 9.12 6.21
N ALA A 35 1.70 7.89 6.07
CA ALA A 35 1.78 6.94 7.18
C ALA A 35 2.66 7.44 8.32
N ILE A 36 3.84 7.98 8.01
CA ILE A 36 4.72 8.61 9.01
C ILE A 36 4.03 9.82 9.65
N SER A 37 3.38 10.67 8.85
CA SER A 37 2.64 11.83 9.38
C SER A 37 1.50 11.41 10.31
N PHE A 38 0.80 10.32 9.99
CA PHE A 38 -0.32 9.79 10.78
C PHE A 38 0.12 9.35 12.18
N VAL A 39 1.30 8.74 12.27
CA VAL A 39 1.94 8.39 13.55
C VAL A 39 2.33 9.65 14.31
N MET A 40 3.01 10.59 13.65
CA MET A 40 3.66 11.74 14.29
C MET A 40 2.70 12.89 14.65
N LYS A 41 1.54 12.99 13.99
CA LYS A 41 0.60 14.13 14.14
C LYS A 41 -0.79 13.68 14.60
N PRO A 42 -0.96 13.29 15.87
CA PRO A 42 -2.22 12.76 16.38
C PRO A 42 -3.43 13.70 16.16
N GLN A 43 -3.20 15.02 16.19
CA GLN A 43 -4.24 16.05 16.00
C GLN A 43 -4.75 16.12 14.55
N GLN A 44 -3.99 15.59 13.58
CA GLN A 44 -4.32 15.62 12.15
C GLN A 44 -4.72 14.24 11.61
N ARG A 45 -4.89 13.23 12.49
CA ARG A 45 -5.10 11.84 12.08
C ARG A 45 -6.30 11.64 11.18
N SER A 46 -7.43 12.29 11.45
CA SER A 46 -8.62 12.19 10.61
C SER A 46 -8.33 12.63 9.17
N HIS A 47 -7.77 13.84 9.00
CA HIS A 47 -7.42 14.37 7.70
C HIS A 47 -6.36 13.51 6.97
N LEU A 48 -5.36 13.01 7.70
CA LEU A 48 -4.33 12.14 7.14
C LEU A 48 -4.91 10.78 6.71
N LEU A 49 -5.87 10.26 7.45
CA LEU A 49 -6.59 9.04 7.10
C LEU A 49 -7.45 9.25 5.86
N ASP A 50 -8.17 10.38 5.77
CA ASP A 50 -8.97 10.72 4.58
C ASP A 50 -8.09 10.87 3.34
N SER A 51 -6.91 11.48 3.49
CA SER A 51 -5.91 11.57 2.41
C SER A 51 -5.39 10.19 1.98
N GLY A 52 -5.15 9.29 2.95
CA GLY A 52 -4.74 7.91 2.68
C GLY A 52 -5.84 7.12 1.96
N ARG A 53 -7.09 7.24 2.41
CA ARG A 53 -8.26 6.62 1.78
C ARG A 53 -8.44 7.11 0.34
N GLN A 54 -8.33 8.41 0.11
CA GLN A 54 -8.44 8.98 -1.24
C GLN A 54 -7.41 8.37 -2.19
N LEU A 55 -6.13 8.30 -1.76
CA LEU A 55 -5.06 7.71 -2.56
C LEU A 55 -5.29 6.22 -2.81
N GLY A 56 -5.78 5.48 -1.80
CA GLY A 56 -6.14 4.08 -1.93
C GLY A 56 -7.27 3.87 -2.94
N TRP A 57 -8.34 4.65 -2.84
CA TRP A 57 -9.48 4.61 -3.74
C TRP A 57 -9.09 4.85 -5.20
N GLU A 58 -8.31 5.90 -5.45
CA GLU A 58 -7.80 6.23 -6.79
C GLU A 58 -6.97 5.08 -7.36
N TYR A 59 -6.09 4.48 -6.54
CA TYR A 59 -5.28 3.34 -6.96
C TYR A 59 -6.12 2.11 -7.33
N GLY A 60 -7.12 1.77 -6.50
CA GLY A 60 -8.02 0.64 -6.76
C GLY A 60 -8.84 0.83 -8.04
N HIS A 61 -9.37 2.05 -8.21
CA HIS A 61 -10.14 2.44 -9.37
C HIS A 61 -9.30 2.35 -10.66
N GLU A 62 -8.11 2.94 -10.69
CA GLU A 62 -7.19 2.85 -11.83
C GLU A 62 -6.76 1.41 -12.13
N ALA A 63 -6.52 0.59 -11.10
CA ALA A 63 -6.11 -0.80 -11.27
C ALA A 63 -7.17 -1.61 -12.00
N ALA A 64 -8.45 -1.45 -11.62
CA ALA A 64 -9.57 -2.08 -12.30
C ALA A 64 -9.70 -1.62 -13.75
N LEU A 65 -9.62 -0.31 -14.01
CA LEU A 65 -9.66 0.24 -15.37
C LEU A 65 -8.49 -0.24 -16.25
N SER A 66 -7.34 -0.52 -15.63
CA SER A 66 -6.15 -1.04 -16.30
C SER A 66 -6.16 -2.56 -16.47
N GLY A 67 -7.22 -3.25 -16.04
CA GLY A 67 -7.38 -4.70 -16.15
C GLY A 67 -6.52 -5.51 -15.16
N VAL A 68 -5.93 -4.87 -14.15
CA VAL A 68 -5.24 -5.56 -13.05
C VAL A 68 -6.29 -6.28 -12.22
N THR A 69 -6.04 -7.52 -11.81
CA THR A 69 -7.03 -8.27 -11.02
C THR A 69 -7.05 -7.82 -9.56
N LEU A 70 -8.21 -7.96 -8.88
CA LEU A 70 -8.34 -7.69 -7.45
C LEU A 70 -7.28 -8.40 -6.61
N ALA A 71 -6.97 -9.65 -6.97
CA ALA A 71 -5.94 -10.43 -6.29
C ALA A 71 -4.53 -9.85 -6.47
N GLU A 72 -4.20 -9.32 -7.65
CA GLU A 72 -2.93 -8.64 -7.91
C GLU A 72 -2.86 -7.30 -7.19
N THR A 73 -3.94 -6.53 -7.20
CA THR A 73 -4.10 -5.28 -6.43
C THR A 73 -3.88 -5.52 -4.94
N GLY A 74 -4.54 -6.52 -4.35
CA GLY A 74 -4.36 -6.88 -2.94
C GLY A 74 -2.94 -7.34 -2.60
N ARG A 75 -2.28 -8.10 -3.49
CA ARG A 75 -0.87 -8.48 -3.32
C ARG A 75 0.06 -7.26 -3.35
N ALA A 76 -0.21 -6.28 -4.20
CA ALA A 76 0.58 -5.06 -4.26
C ALA A 76 0.50 -4.26 -2.96
N VAL A 77 -0.71 -4.13 -2.38
CA VAL A 77 -0.91 -3.48 -1.08
C VAL A 77 -0.18 -4.22 0.04
N GLN A 78 -0.26 -5.56 0.07
CA GLN A 78 0.46 -6.37 1.05
C GLN A 78 1.98 -6.24 0.91
N PHE A 79 2.50 -6.23 -0.31
CA PHE A 79 3.93 -6.02 -0.56
C PHE A 79 4.40 -4.63 -0.10
N PHE A 80 3.59 -3.60 -0.27
CA PHE A 80 3.88 -2.27 0.25
C PHE A 80 3.87 -2.23 1.78
N ARG A 81 2.88 -2.88 2.43
CA ARG A 81 2.81 -3.02 3.89
C ARG A 81 4.10 -3.60 4.46
N SER A 82 4.58 -4.71 3.89
CA SER A 82 5.82 -5.34 4.36
C SER A 82 7.01 -4.39 4.29
N GLN A 83 7.18 -3.67 3.17
CA GLN A 83 8.27 -2.68 3.03
C GLN A 83 8.17 -1.54 4.06
N LEU A 84 6.96 -1.05 4.34
CA LEU A 84 6.75 0.04 5.30
C LEU A 84 7.09 -0.42 6.72
N VAL A 85 6.57 -1.58 7.13
CA VAL A 85 6.83 -2.16 8.45
C VAL A 85 8.32 -2.46 8.63
N ASP A 86 8.97 -3.06 7.63
CA ASP A 86 10.40 -3.34 7.66
C ASP A 86 11.23 -2.06 7.80
N THR A 87 10.82 -0.98 7.13
CA THR A 87 11.50 0.32 7.22
C THR A 87 11.40 0.93 8.62
N VAL A 88 10.25 0.77 9.27
CA VAL A 88 10.00 1.30 10.63
C VAL A 88 10.74 0.48 11.68
N ARG A 89 10.83 -0.84 11.50
CA ARG A 89 11.53 -1.75 12.41
C ARG A 89 13.05 -1.65 12.36
N ASN A 90 13.64 -1.08 11.31
CA ASN A 90 15.09 -1.06 11.09
C ASN A 90 15.84 0.01 11.91
N SER A 91 15.23 0.61 12.94
CA SER A 91 15.94 1.37 13.95
C SER A 91 16.69 0.40 14.87
N GLU A 92 18.03 0.46 14.85
CA GLU A 92 19.05 -0.45 15.43
C GLU A 92 18.98 -0.70 16.96
N THR A 93 17.80 -0.88 17.54
CA THR A 93 17.65 -1.12 18.98
C THR A 93 17.29 -2.60 19.19
N GLU A 94 18.18 -3.37 19.82
CA GLU A 94 17.96 -4.80 20.13
C GLU A 94 16.76 -5.08 21.06
N ARG A 95 16.02 -4.04 21.48
CA ARG A 95 14.81 -4.15 22.30
C ARG A 95 13.69 -3.34 21.66
N ILE A 96 12.65 -4.04 21.23
CA ILE A 96 11.35 -3.45 20.89
C ILE A 96 10.80 -2.81 22.16
N ASP A 97 10.59 -1.49 22.14
CA ASP A 97 9.97 -0.79 23.26
C ASP A 97 8.44 -0.66 23.08
N ALA A 98 7.76 -0.09 24.08
CA ALA A 98 6.32 0.10 24.03
C ALA A 98 5.88 1.14 22.98
N ASP A 99 6.79 2.01 22.54
CA ASP A 99 6.55 3.02 21.53
C ASP A 99 6.61 2.40 20.14
N ASP A 100 7.56 1.50 19.87
CA ASP A 100 7.65 0.72 18.63
C ASP A 100 6.36 -0.07 18.36
N ILE A 101 5.84 -0.76 19.39
CA ILE A 101 4.59 -1.53 19.29
C ILE A 101 3.40 -0.60 19.01
N ARG A 102 3.42 0.62 19.55
CA ARG A 102 2.35 1.60 19.31
C ARG A 102 2.43 2.16 17.90
N ILE A 103 3.63 2.45 17.42
CA ILE A 103 3.88 2.94 16.05
C ILE A 103 3.43 1.89 15.04
N GLU A 104 3.84 0.62 15.22
CA GLU A 104 3.44 -0.48 14.33
C GLU A 104 1.91 -0.60 14.26
N ARG A 105 1.22 -0.59 15.42
CA ARG A 105 -0.25 -0.62 15.47
C ARG A 105 -0.91 0.56 14.75
N LEU A 106 -0.34 1.77 14.85
CA LEU A 106 -0.87 2.94 14.16
C LEU A 106 -0.67 2.85 12.64
N ILE A 107 0.47 2.33 12.20
CA ILE A 107 0.75 2.10 10.79
C ILE A 107 -0.19 1.03 10.22
N ASP A 108 -0.41 -0.06 10.96
CA ASP A 108 -1.34 -1.10 10.53
C ASP A 108 -2.76 -0.57 10.37
N LEU A 109 -3.25 0.23 11.34
CA LEU A 109 -4.57 0.86 11.25
C LEU A 109 -4.69 1.76 10.03
N PHE A 110 -3.67 2.58 9.77
CA PHE A 110 -3.63 3.44 8.60
C PHE A 110 -3.67 2.62 7.30
N LEU A 111 -2.87 1.56 7.20
CA LEU A 111 -2.79 0.72 6.01
C LEU A 111 -4.06 -0.13 5.78
N ASP A 112 -4.76 -0.53 6.83
CA ASP A 112 -6.05 -1.23 6.72
C ASP A 112 -7.09 -0.32 6.07
N GLU A 113 -7.18 0.93 6.52
CA GLU A 113 -8.10 1.92 5.95
C GLU A 113 -7.76 2.25 4.49
N VAL A 114 -6.47 2.31 4.15
CA VAL A 114 -6.03 2.45 2.76
C VAL A 114 -6.41 1.22 1.94
N LEU A 115 -6.21 0.01 2.47
CA LEU A 115 -6.60 -1.23 1.79
C LEU A 115 -8.10 -1.27 1.51
N TYR A 116 -8.94 -0.93 2.48
CA TYR A 116 -10.39 -0.89 2.28
C TYR A 116 -10.77 0.10 1.19
N ALA A 117 -10.19 1.29 1.18
CA ALA A 117 -10.42 2.26 0.12
C ALA A 117 -9.98 1.75 -1.26
N VAL A 118 -8.86 1.02 -1.35
CA VAL A 118 -8.44 0.35 -2.60
C VAL A 118 -9.48 -0.66 -3.07
N LEU A 119 -10.05 -1.46 -2.17
CA LEU A 119 -11.08 -2.43 -2.52
C LEU A 119 -12.35 -1.71 -3.01
N ASP A 120 -12.79 -0.66 -2.30
CA ASP A 120 -13.97 0.13 -2.68
C ASP A 120 -13.80 0.77 -4.06
N GLY A 121 -12.65 1.41 -4.33
CA GLY A 121 -12.37 2.03 -5.63
C GLY A 121 -12.36 1.02 -6.78
N TYR A 122 -11.81 -0.17 -6.52
CA TYR A 122 -11.80 -1.27 -7.49
C TYR A 122 -13.21 -1.79 -7.79
N GLU A 123 -14.03 -1.98 -6.75
CA GLU A 123 -15.42 -2.43 -6.92
C GLU A 123 -16.28 -1.42 -7.69
N VAL A 124 -16.11 -0.13 -7.42
CA VAL A 124 -16.81 0.95 -8.14
C VAL A 124 -16.48 0.90 -9.62
N ALA A 125 -15.19 0.85 -9.99
CA ALA A 125 -14.77 0.78 -11.38
C ALA A 125 -15.33 -0.45 -12.12
N LEU A 126 -15.37 -1.61 -11.46
CA LEU A 126 -16.01 -2.81 -12.02
C LEU A 126 -17.53 -2.63 -12.20
N GLY A 127 -18.19 -1.95 -11.28
CA GLY A 127 -19.61 -1.61 -11.40
C GLY A 127 -19.89 -0.74 -12.61
N GLU A 128 -19.08 0.30 -12.81
CA GLU A 128 -19.18 1.22 -13.95
C GLU A 128 -18.98 0.48 -15.28
N ALA A 129 -17.94 -0.35 -15.37
CA ALA A 129 -17.63 -1.14 -16.57
C ALA A 129 -18.74 -2.15 -16.94
N ARG A 130 -19.48 -2.66 -15.96
CA ARG A 130 -20.63 -3.57 -16.19
C ARG A 130 -21.91 -2.86 -16.60
N SER A 131 -22.00 -1.55 -16.34
CA SER A 131 -23.15 -0.72 -16.67
C SER A 131 -23.05 -0.01 -18.02
N SER A 132 -21.86 -0.04 -18.64
CA SER A 132 -21.60 0.42 -20.02
C SER A 132 -21.78 -0.70 -21.03
#